data_AF-A0A1V4HE55-F1
#
_entry.id   AF-A0A1V4HE55-F1
#
_cell.length_a   1.000
_cell.length_b   1.000
_cell.length_c   1.000
_cell.angle_alpha   90.00
_cell.angle_beta   90.00
_cell.angle_gamma   90.00
#
_symmetry.space_group_name_H-M   'P 1'
#
loop_
_entity.id
_entity.type
_entity.pdbx_description
1 polymer ?
#
loop_
_entity_poly.entity_id
_entity_poly.type
_entity_poly.pdbx_seq_one_letter_code
_entity_poly.pdbx_strand_id
1 'polypeptide(L)' 'MFEMLINHKTEVSIRIGKDNIQGVITHYYQQFQLLKISNVLIPIELIEQIEVLEPASSTAGIPLENQPQRLGAHGRV' A
#
# COMPACT_ATOMS: atom_id res chain seq x y z
N MET A 1 -16.95 -0.97 -5.76
CA MET A 1 -15.66 -1.59 -5.34
C MET A 1 -14.48 -0.78 -5.83
N PHE A 2 -14.29 -0.59 -7.15
CA PHE A 2 -13.15 0.17 -7.69
C PHE A 2 -13.12 1.65 -7.29
N GLU A 3 -14.29 2.27 -7.08
CA GLU A 3 -14.38 3.68 -6.65
C GLU A 3 -13.57 3.97 -5.39
N MET A 4 -13.57 3.06 -4.40
CA MET A 4 -12.80 3.24 -3.18
C MET A 4 -11.29 3.19 -3.45
N LEU A 5 -10.83 2.22 -4.26
CA LEU A 5 -9.43 2.09 -4.64
C LEU A 5 -8.93 3.32 -5.44
N ILE A 6 -9.78 3.83 -6.34
CA ILE A 6 -9.51 5.03 -7.15
C ILE A 6 -9.45 6.28 -6.27
N ASN A 7 -10.43 6.48 -5.38
CA ASN A 7 -10.51 7.66 -4.54
C ASN A 7 -9.35 7.75 -3.54
N HIS A 8 -8.94 6.61 -2.97
CA HIS A 8 -7.82 6.56 -2.03
C HIS A 8 -6.44 6.51 -2.71
N LYS A 9 -6.39 6.45 -4.05
CA LYS A 9 -5.15 6.27 -4.83
C LYS A 9 -4.31 5.10 -4.30
N THR A 10 -5.01 4.04 -3.90
CA THR A 10 -4.39 2.87 -3.30
C THR A 10 -3.56 2.13 -4.34
N GLU A 11 -2.32 1.78 -3.97
CA GLU A 11 -1.48 0.93 -4.81
C GLU A 11 -1.98 -0.51 -4.71
N VAL A 12 -2.11 -1.17 -5.85
CA VAL A 12 -2.62 -2.54 -5.95
C VAL A 12 -1.73 -3.39 -6.84
N SER A 13 -1.79 -4.69 -6.65
CA SER A 13 -1.18 -5.73 -7.47
C SER A 13 -2.30 -6.52 -8.16
N ILE A 14 -2.31 -6.55 -9.49
CA ILE A 14 -3.35 -7.19 -10.31
C ILE A 14 -2.76 -8.39 -11.04
N ARG A 15 -3.31 -9.58 -10.81
CA ARG A 15 -2.91 -10.81 -11.51
C ARG A 15 -3.76 -11.03 -12.75
N ILE A 16 -3.10 -11.29 -13.87
CA ILE A 16 -3.71 -11.58 -15.18
C ILE A 16 -2.95 -12.77 -15.78
N GLY A 17 -3.51 -13.97 -15.67
CA GLY A 17 -2.83 -15.19 -16.11
C GLY A 17 -1.47 -15.36 -15.41
N LYS A 18 -0.39 -15.30 -16.20
CA LYS A 18 1.00 -15.44 -15.70
C LYS A 18 1.65 -14.11 -15.35
N ASP A 19 1.00 -13.00 -15.67
CA ASP A 19 1.53 -11.66 -15.49
C ASP A 19 0.95 -11.00 -14.22
N ASN A 20 1.72 -10.07 -13.67
CA ASN A 20 1.29 -9.25 -12.56
C ASN A 20 1.61 -7.78 -12.85
N ILE A 21 0.61 -6.92 -12.64
CA ILE A 21 0.70 -5.47 -12.87
C ILE A 21 0.47 -4.77 -11.53
N GLN A 22 1.49 -4.03 -11.09
CA GLN A 22 1.42 -3.19 -9.90
C GLN A 22 1.22 -1.72 -10.27
N GLY A 23 0.40 -1.02 -9.50
CA GLY A 23 0.25 0.43 -9.60
C GLY A 23 -1.05 0.96 -9.00
N VAL A 24 -1.34 2.22 -9.28
CA VAL A 24 -2.56 2.88 -8.81
C VAL A 24 -3.64 2.82 -9.89
N ILE A 25 -4.83 2.37 -9.51
CA ILE A 25 -6.01 2.41 -10.38
C ILE A 25 -6.46 3.87 -10.48
N THR A 26 -6.49 4.39 -11.70
CA THR A 26 -6.85 5.79 -11.97
C THR A 26 -8.27 5.93 -12.48
N HIS A 27 -8.82 4.89 -13.14
CA HIS A 27 -10.16 4.94 -13.68
C HIS A 27 -10.78 3.55 -13.86
N TYR A 28 -12.11 3.49 -13.78
CA TYR A 28 -12.91 2.32 -14.15
C TYR A 28 -13.94 2.73 -15.19
N TYR A 29 -13.78 2.24 -16.42
CA TYR A 29 -14.71 2.48 -17.52
C TYR A 29 -15.81 1.42 -17.51
N GLN A 30 -16.85 1.67 -16.72
CA GLN A 30 -17.95 0.72 -16.51
C GLN A 30 -18.63 0.26 -17.81
N GLN A 31 -18.82 1.16 -18.77
CA GLN A 31 -19.47 0.85 -20.05
C GLN A 31 -18.71 -0.20 -20.87
N PHE A 32 -17.39 -0.26 -20.70
CA PHE A 32 -16.49 -1.15 -21.45
C PHE A 32 -15.90 -2.27 -20.59
N GLN A 33 -16.26 -2.33 -19.30
CA GLN A 33 -15.66 -3.26 -18.33
C GLN A 33 -14.12 -3.19 -18.32
N LEU A 34 -13.54 -1.99 -18.46
CA LEU A 34 -12.08 -1.78 -18.48
C LEU A 34 -11.61 -1.04 -17.22
N LEU A 35 -10.48 -1.49 -16.68
CA LEU A 35 -9.79 -0.88 -15.55
C LEU A 35 -8.49 -0.23 -16.02
N LYS A 36 -8.26 1.04 -15.66
CA LYS A 36 -7.03 1.76 -15.96
C LYS A 36 -6.11 1.77 -14.75
N ILE A 37 -4.94 1.17 -14.90
CA ILE A 37 -3.87 1.16 -13.89
C ILE A 37 -2.58 1.71 -14.52
N SER A 38 -1.99 2.73 -13.92
CA SER A 38 -0.86 3.47 -14.51
C SER A 38 -1.15 3.89 -15.96
N ASN A 39 -0.45 3.33 -16.95
CA ASN A 39 -0.65 3.57 -18.39
C ASN A 39 -1.26 2.38 -19.14
N VAL A 40 -1.83 1.41 -18.44
CA VAL A 40 -2.38 0.18 -19.02
C VAL A 40 -3.90 0.14 -18.81
N LEU A 41 -4.61 -0.37 -19.82
CA LEU A 41 -6.03 -0.70 -19.75
C LEU A 41 -6.20 -2.22 -19.72
N ILE A 42 -6.93 -2.72 -18.73
CA ILE A 42 -7.12 -4.14 -18.48
C ILE A 42 -8.63 -4.44 -18.53
N PRO A 43 -9.09 -5.39 -19.37
CA PRO A 43 -10.43 -5.94 -19.28
C PRO A 43 -10.65 -6.66 -17.96
N ILE A 44 -11.74 -6.34 -17.25
CA ILE A 44 -12.05 -6.93 -15.95
C ILE A 44 -12.18 -8.45 -16.04
N GLU A 45 -12.68 -8.98 -17.15
CA GLU A 45 -12.81 -10.41 -17.41
C GLU A 45 -11.49 -11.18 -17.38
N LEU A 46 -10.35 -10.50 -17.54
CA LEU A 46 -9.01 -11.11 -17.48
C LEU A 46 -8.38 -10.99 -16.09
N ILE A 47 -8.99 -10.25 -15.17
CA ILE A 47 -8.47 -10.06 -13.82
C ILE A 47 -8.85 -11.28 -12.97
N GLU A 48 -7.84 -12.03 -12.56
CA GLU A 48 -8.02 -13.19 -11.69
C GLU A 48 -8.01 -12.79 -10.21
N GLN A 49 -7.18 -11.80 -9.85
CA GLN A 49 -7.02 -11.36 -8.47
C GLN A 49 -6.54 -9.90 -8.40
N ILE A 50 -6.99 -9.18 -7.37
CA ILE A 50 -6.48 -7.86 -6.99
C ILE A 50 -6.10 -7.89 -5.51
N GLU A 51 -4.87 -7.50 -5.20
CA GLU A 51 -4.37 -7.35 -3.84
C GLU A 51 -4.05 -5.89 -3.57
N VAL A 52 -4.50 -5.36 -2.42
CA VAL A 52 -4.13 -4.03 -1.97
C VAL A 52 -2.74 -4.10 -1.36
N LEU A 53 -1.84 -3.25 -1.85
CA LEU A 53 -0.52 -3.08 -1.26
C LEU A 53 -0.66 -1.99 -0.19
N GLU A 54 -0.38 -2.35 1.07
CA GLU A 54 -0.36 -1.35 2.13
C GLU A 54 0.68 -0.28 1.77
N PRO A 55 0.36 1.02 1.97
CA PRO A 55 1.38 2.05 1.80
C PRO A 55 2.54 1.69 2.73
N ALA A 56 3.76 1.70 2.19
CA ALA A 56 4.97 1.54 2.99
C ALA A 56 4.89 2.56 4.12
N SER A 57 4.47 2.10 5.30
CA SER A 57 4.30 2.94 6.44
C SER A 57 5.67 3.54 6.68
N SER A 58 5.74 4.88 6.70
CA SER A 58 6.88 5.60 7.23
C SER A 58 6.93 5.34 8.74
N THR A 59 7.26 4.12 9.09
CA THR A 59 7.64 3.66 10.41
C THR A 59 9.02 3.07 10.23
N ALA A 60 9.98 3.96 10.00
CA ALA A 60 11.24 3.83 10.70
C ALA A 60 10.85 3.66 12.17
N GLY A 61 10.91 2.41 12.64
CA GLY A 61 10.64 2.09 14.02
C GLY A 61 11.51 2.99 14.87
N ILE A 62 10.89 3.83 15.69
CA ILE A 62 11.55 4.35 16.87
C ILE A 62 11.65 3.12 17.76
N PRO A 63 12.83 2.52 18.01
CA PRO A 63 12.94 1.65 19.16
C PRO A 63 12.71 2.57 20.35
N LEU A 64 11.69 2.29 21.18
CA LEU A 64 11.67 2.83 22.52
C LEU A 64 12.91 2.30 23.24
N GLU A 65 14.03 3.02 23.11
CA GLU A 65 15.25 2.77 23.85
C GLU A 65 14.98 3.11 25.30
N ASN A 66 14.77 2.05 26.07
CA ASN A 66 15.12 1.84 27.47
C ASN A 66 15.37 3.10 28.32
N GLN A 67 14.51 3.26 29.34
CA GLN A 67 14.70 4.12 30.50
C GLN A 67 16.16 4.21 30.98
N PRO A 68 16.63 5.42 31.32
CA PRO A 68 17.68 5.58 32.30
C PRO A 68 17.17 6.44 33.46
N GLN A 69 16.56 5.85 34.48
CA GLN A 69 16.55 6.49 35.81
C GLN A 69 17.75 5.97 36.60
N ARG A 70 18.95 6.48 36.26
CA ARG A 70 20.11 6.43 37.18
C ARG A 70 20.10 7.69 38.03
N LEU A 71 19.45 7.64 39.20
CA LEU A 71 19.82 8.51 40.32
C LEU A 71 20.83 7.75 41.18
N GLY A 72 22.08 7.76 40.73
CA GLY A 72 23.24 7.45 41.55
C GLY A 72 24.00 8.73 41.82
N ALA A 73 23.69 9.42 42.92
CA ALA A 73 24.58 10.44 43.46
C ALA A 73 25.52 9.78 44.46
N HIS A 74 26.78 9.61 44.04
CA HIS A 74 27.91 9.30 44.91
C HIS A 74 28.08 10.37 45.99
N GLY A 75 28.52 9.95 47.17
CA GLY A 75 28.69 10.83 48.33
C GLY A 75 29.99 11.63 48.40
N ARG A 76 30.14 12.26 49.57
CA ARG A 76 31.37 12.70 50.26
C ARG A 76 31.89 14.10 49.94
N VAL A 77 31.67 15.03 50.90
CA VAL A 77 32.73 15.78 51.60
C VAL A 77 32.31 15.99 53.05
#